data_AF-A0A2D6INM6-F1
#
_entry.id   AF-A0A2D6INM6-F1
#
_cell.length_a   1.000
_cell.length_b   1.000
_cell.length_c   1.000
_cell.angle_alpha   90.00
_cell.angle_beta   90.00
_cell.angle_gamma   90.00
#
_symmetry.space_group_name_H-M   'P 1'
#
loop_
_entity.id
_entity.type
_entity.pdbx_description
1 polymer ?
#
loop_
_entity_poly.entity_id
_entity_poly.type
_entity_poly.pdbx_seq_one_letter_code
_entity_poly.pdbx_strand_id
1 'polypeptide(L)'
;SQEAQLEALNHADEQNEQELRRLNQLYVKGGYEYEGAEPEYKEQQRALLEKRATIRKQKTEFTNHTDDWRDVTERGYRFCRDAATIFRDPEASHRTKREIFSSLCQKATVRGKEIILDIQPPFHVIKESLDEIKRKYNATEPGNIEELLADTTHPELIEGIKLTWLARSDSN
;
A
#
# COMPACT_ATOMS: atom_id res chain seq x y z
N SER A 1 -7.64 -6.54 -9.87
CA SER A 1 -6.50 -6.67 -8.93
C SER A 1 -5.34 -5.82 -9.45
N GLN A 2 -4.50 -5.28 -8.56
CA GLN A 2 -3.27 -4.56 -8.93
C GLN A 2 -2.31 -5.46 -9.73
N GLU A 3 -2.25 -6.75 -9.39
CA GLU A 3 -1.48 -7.76 -10.13
C GLU A 3 -1.96 -7.87 -11.58
N ALA A 4 -3.28 -7.89 -11.81
CA ALA A 4 -3.85 -7.96 -13.16
C ALA A 4 -3.52 -6.69 -14.00
N GLN A 5 -3.34 -5.54 -13.36
CA GLN A 5 -2.92 -4.30 -14.05
C GLN A 5 -1.44 -4.36 -14.44
N LEU A 6 -0.58 -4.88 -13.56
CA LEU A 6 0.84 -5.07 -13.85
C LEU A 6 1.06 -6.14 -14.94
N GLU A 7 0.31 -7.24 -14.89
CA GLU A 7 0.30 -8.26 -15.93
C GLU A 7 -0.17 -7.70 -17.28
N ALA A 8 -1.22 -6.88 -17.30
CA ALA A 8 -1.68 -6.21 -18.51
C ALA A 8 -0.62 -5.26 -19.11
N LEU A 9 0.09 -4.50 -18.26
CA LEU A 9 1.19 -3.63 -18.69
C LEU A 9 2.41 -4.44 -19.18
N ASN A 10 2.70 -5.59 -18.57
CA ASN A 10 3.73 -6.51 -19.03
C ASN A 10 3.39 -7.09 -20.40
N HIS A 11 2.16 -7.57 -20.57
CA HIS A 11 1.70 -8.10 -21.84
C HIS A 11 1.71 -7.03 -22.94
N ALA A 12 1.31 -5.79 -22.64
CA ALA A 12 1.33 -4.68 -23.60
C ALA A 12 2.75 -4.28 -24.04
N ASP A 13 3.74 -4.34 -23.15
CA ASP A 13 5.15 -4.08 -23.46
C ASP A 13 5.73 -5.20 -24.34
N GLU A 14 5.39 -6.46 -24.05
CA GLU A 14 5.79 -7.61 -24.87
C GLU A 14 5.18 -7.56 -26.27
N GLN A 15 3.90 -7.21 -26.40
CA GLN A 15 3.24 -7.02 -27.69
C GLN A 15 3.91 -5.90 -28.50
N ASN A 16 4.22 -4.77 -27.88
CA ASN A 16 4.93 -3.66 -28.52
C ASN A 16 6.33 -4.09 -28.99
N GLU A 17 7.05 -4.87 -28.17
CA GLU A 17 8.35 -5.40 -28.55
C GLU A 17 8.27 -6.39 -29.73
N GLN A 18 7.24 -7.23 -29.78
CA GLN A 18 6.98 -8.11 -30.92
C GLN A 18 6.64 -7.32 -32.19
N GLU A 19 5.84 -6.25 -32.09
CA GLU A 19 5.52 -5.34 -33.19
C GLU A 19 6.78 -4.64 -33.72
N LEU A 20 7.65 -4.13 -32.84
CA LEU A 20 8.94 -3.54 -33.21
C LEU A 20 9.86 -4.55 -33.91
N ARG A 21 9.95 -5.78 -33.38
CA ARG A 21 10.74 -6.86 -34.00
C ARG A 21 10.21 -7.20 -35.39
N ARG A 22 8.88 -7.30 -35.54
CA ARG A 22 8.23 -7.58 -36.82
C ARG A 22 8.46 -6.45 -37.83
N LEU A 23 8.33 -5.19 -37.40
CA LEU A 23 8.58 -4.01 -38.23
C LEU A 23 10.03 -3.97 -38.72
N ASN A 24 11.00 -4.20 -37.84
CA ASN A 24 12.42 -4.28 -38.20
C ASN A 24 12.71 -5.43 -39.18
N GLN A 25 12.06 -6.59 -39.00
CA GLN A 25 12.20 -7.72 -39.93
C GLN A 25 11.62 -7.43 -41.31
N LEU A 26 10.49 -6.72 -41.39
CA LEU A 26 9.87 -6.31 -42.65
C LEU A 26 10.77 -5.32 -43.41
N TYR A 27 11.41 -4.40 -42.69
CA TYR A 27 12.39 -3.48 -43.26
C TYR A 27 13.63 -4.21 -43.79
N VAL A 28 14.22 -5.12 -43.02
CA VAL A 28 15.41 -5.90 -43.41
C VAL A 28 15.14 -6.83 -44.61
N LYS A 29 13.92 -7.37 -44.74
CA LYS A 29 13.53 -8.27 -45.83
C LYS A 29 13.17 -7.55 -47.15
N GLY A 30 13.34 -6.23 -47.23
CA GLY A 30 12.98 -5.47 -48.44
C GLY A 30 11.47 -5.24 -48.61
N GLY A 31 10.67 -5.39 -47.55
CA GLY A 31 9.22 -5.11 -47.60
C GLY A 31 8.86 -3.64 -47.84
N TYR A 32 9.87 -2.76 -47.91
CA TYR A 32 9.77 -1.32 -48.11
C TYR A 32 10.59 -0.91 -49.37
N GLU A 33 10.39 -1.60 -50.49
CA GLU A 33 11.08 -1.36 -51.79
C GLU A 33 10.33 -0.37 -52.71
N TYR A 34 9.83 0.75 -52.19
CA TYR A 34 9.27 1.84 -53.01
C TYR A 34 9.63 3.24 -52.48
N GLU A 35 9.66 4.24 -53.36
CA GLU A 35 9.87 5.64 -52.97
C GLU A 35 8.74 6.09 -52.02
N GLY A 36 9.09 6.36 -50.75
CA GLY A 36 8.13 6.70 -49.68
C GLY A 36 8.06 5.69 -48.54
N ALA A 37 8.69 4.53 -48.70
CA ALA A 37 8.64 3.43 -47.74
C ALA A 37 9.51 3.70 -46.47
N GLU A 38 10.63 4.40 -46.61
CA GLU A 38 11.52 4.77 -45.49
C GLU A 38 10.89 5.77 -44.48
N PRO A 39 10.20 6.86 -44.89
CA PRO A 39 9.53 7.75 -43.94
C PRO A 39 8.37 7.07 -43.20
N GLU A 40 7.60 6.20 -43.87
CA GLU A 40 6.51 5.44 -43.22
C GLU A 40 7.04 4.47 -42.15
N TYR A 41 8.16 3.78 -42.44
CA TYR A 41 8.84 2.95 -41.45
C TYR A 41 9.31 3.76 -40.24
N LYS A 42 9.93 4.92 -40.47
CA LYS A 42 10.40 5.80 -39.39
C LYS A 42 9.26 6.33 -38.52
N GLU A 43 8.11 6.64 -39.11
CA GLU A 43 6.93 7.09 -38.37
C GLU A 43 6.33 5.96 -37.51
N GLN A 44 6.18 4.76 -38.08
CA GLN A 44 5.69 3.60 -37.33
C GLN A 44 6.66 3.18 -36.21
N GLN A 45 7.96 3.23 -36.47
CA GLN A 45 8.98 2.95 -35.47
C GLN A 45 8.93 3.97 -34.33
N ARG A 46 8.78 5.26 -34.65
CA ARG A 46 8.66 6.32 -33.65
C ARG A 46 7.40 6.15 -32.80
N ALA A 47 6.25 5.87 -33.41
CA ALA A 47 5.00 5.66 -32.69
C ALA A 47 5.08 4.47 -31.72
N LEU A 48 5.71 3.37 -32.14
CA LEU A 48 5.92 2.19 -31.28
C LEU A 48 6.89 2.49 -30.13
N LEU A 49 7.98 3.23 -30.38
CA LEU A 49 8.92 3.66 -29.35
C LEU A 49 8.28 4.62 -28.33
N GLU A 50 7.45 5.56 -28.79
CA GLU A 50 6.69 6.47 -27.90
C GLU A 50 5.68 5.69 -27.05
N LYS A 51 4.93 4.75 -27.64
CA LYS A 51 4.03 3.85 -26.91
C LYS A 51 4.78 3.05 -25.85
N ARG A 52 5.99 2.56 -26.16
CA ARG A 52 6.83 1.84 -25.21
C ARG A 52 7.32 2.72 -24.06
N ALA A 53 7.71 3.97 -24.37
CA ALA A 53 8.13 4.93 -23.35
C ALA A 53 6.99 5.23 -22.36
N THR A 54 5.76 5.38 -22.85
CA THR A 54 4.58 5.57 -22.00
C THR A 54 4.30 4.35 -21.11
N ILE A 55 4.34 3.14 -21.65
CA ILE A 55 4.13 1.90 -20.88
C ILE A 55 5.20 1.77 -19.78
N ARG A 56 6.46 2.05 -20.10
CA ARG A 56 7.56 2.01 -19.12
C ARG A 56 7.38 3.04 -18.02
N LYS A 57 6.97 4.27 -18.37
CA LYS A 57 6.67 5.32 -17.39
C LYS A 57 5.57 4.87 -16.43
N GLN A 58 4.48 4.29 -16.95
CA GLN A 58 3.39 3.75 -16.13
C GLN A 58 3.86 2.62 -15.21
N LYS A 59 4.73 1.72 -15.70
CA LYS A 59 5.34 0.67 -14.85
C LYS A 59 6.16 1.27 -13.71
N THR A 60 7.02 2.26 -13.99
CA THR A 60 7.85 2.92 -12.98
C THR A 60 7.01 3.68 -11.95
N GLU A 61 5.95 4.36 -12.38
CA GLU A 61 5.02 5.04 -11.47
C GLU A 61 4.32 4.04 -10.55
N PHE A 62 3.90 2.89 -11.09
CA PHE A 62 3.25 1.83 -10.32
C PHE A 62 4.19 1.18 -9.29
N THR A 63 5.45 0.91 -9.66
CA THR A 63 6.45 0.37 -8.72
C THR A 63 6.78 1.38 -7.61
N ASN A 64 6.98 2.65 -7.97
CA ASN A 64 7.26 3.70 -6.98
C ASN A 64 6.10 3.86 -6.00
N HIS A 65 4.85 3.85 -6.49
CA HIS A 65 3.69 3.90 -5.60
C HIS A 65 3.57 2.69 -4.68
N THR A 66 3.97 1.51 -5.14
CA THR A 66 3.95 0.29 -4.32
C THR A 66 4.99 0.35 -3.20
N ASP A 67 6.21 0.77 -3.52
CA ASP A 67 7.28 0.93 -2.53
C ASP A 67 6.93 2.03 -1.52
N ASP A 68 6.40 3.17 -1.98
CA ASP A 68 5.91 4.26 -1.13
C ASP A 68 4.83 3.79 -0.15
N TRP A 69 3.88 2.97 -0.63
CA TRP A 69 2.80 2.47 0.21
C TRP A 69 3.30 1.51 1.27
N ARG A 70 4.22 0.60 0.91
CA ARG A 70 4.84 -0.32 1.87
C ARG A 70 5.57 0.45 2.96
N ASP A 71 6.38 1.43 2.56
CA ASP A 71 7.14 2.28 3.45
C ASP A 71 6.24 3.10 4.39
N VAL A 72 5.18 3.71 3.85
CA VAL A 72 4.20 4.47 4.63
C VAL A 72 3.46 3.55 5.60
N THR A 73 3.06 2.36 5.15
CA THR A 73 2.35 1.38 5.99
C THR A 73 3.24 0.87 7.13
N GLU A 74 4.49 0.54 6.84
CA GLU A 74 5.44 0.08 7.84
C GLU A 74 5.78 1.18 8.85
N ARG A 75 6.00 2.42 8.39
CA ARG A 75 6.18 3.59 9.28
C ARG A 75 4.94 3.82 10.14
N GLY A 76 3.74 3.72 9.55
CA GLY A 76 2.47 3.85 10.25
C GLY A 76 2.29 2.77 11.33
N TYR A 77 2.61 1.52 11.01
CA TYR A 77 2.57 0.41 11.96
C TYR A 77 3.56 0.61 13.11
N ARG A 78 4.83 0.92 12.81
CA ARG A 78 5.85 1.21 13.83
C ARG A 78 5.42 2.36 14.73
N PHE A 79 4.86 3.42 14.15
CA PHE A 79 4.28 4.52 14.88
C PHE A 79 3.15 4.04 15.82
N CYS A 80 2.14 3.32 15.31
CA CYS A 80 1.04 2.80 16.14
C CYS A 80 1.53 1.91 17.30
N ARG A 81 2.54 1.07 17.06
CA ARG A 81 3.13 0.17 18.05
C ARG A 81 3.82 0.95 19.17
N ASP A 82 4.64 1.94 18.81
CA ASP A 82 5.55 2.59 19.75
C ASP A 82 4.95 3.86 20.39
N ALA A 83 4.00 4.52 19.70
CA ALA A 83 3.42 5.79 20.12
C ALA A 83 2.81 5.73 21.52
N ALA A 84 2.09 4.65 21.85
CA ALA A 84 1.48 4.49 23.17
C ALA A 84 2.54 4.40 24.29
N THR A 85 3.62 3.66 24.04
CA THR A 85 4.73 3.48 24.99
C THR A 85 5.48 4.80 25.20
N ILE A 86 5.86 5.47 24.11
CA ILE A 86 6.58 6.76 24.15
C ILE A 86 5.71 7.85 24.79
N PHE A 87 4.39 7.85 24.53
CA PHE A 87 3.50 8.86 25.11
C PHE A 87 3.37 8.72 26.64
N ARG A 88 3.41 7.49 27.16
CA ARG A 88 3.32 7.18 28.59
C ARG A 88 4.63 7.33 29.33
N ASP A 89 5.76 7.26 28.63
CA ASP A 89 7.09 7.42 29.22
C ASP A 89 7.21 8.81 29.89
N PRO A 90 7.50 8.88 31.20
CA PRO A 90 7.69 10.15 31.90
C PRO A 90 8.93 10.92 31.42
N GLU A 91 9.95 10.24 30.88
CA GLU A 91 11.18 10.86 30.36
C GLU A 91 11.00 11.40 28.93
N ALA A 92 9.94 11.00 28.23
CA ALA A 92 9.66 11.50 26.89
C ALA A 92 9.26 12.99 26.90
N SER A 93 9.89 13.77 26.03
CA SER A 93 9.66 15.21 25.95
C SER A 93 8.20 15.55 25.62
N HIS A 94 7.69 16.65 26.17
CA HIS A 94 6.36 17.18 25.81
C HIS A 94 6.21 17.45 24.31
N ARG A 95 7.31 17.79 23.63
CA ARG A 95 7.33 17.98 22.18
C ARG A 95 7.03 16.67 21.46
N THR A 96 7.70 15.58 21.82
CA THR A 96 7.47 14.25 21.26
C THR A 96 6.02 13.79 21.48
N LYS A 97 5.49 13.99 22.69
CA LYS A 97 4.08 13.66 23.00
C LYS A 97 3.10 14.47 22.15
N ARG A 98 3.39 15.75 21.93
CA ARG A 98 2.60 16.62 21.05
C ARG A 98 2.69 16.17 19.59
N GLU A 99 3.87 15.81 19.11
CA GLU A 99 4.07 15.30 17.74
C GLU A 99 3.30 14.01 17.50
N ILE A 100 3.31 13.08 18.46
CA ILE A 100 2.47 11.86 18.44
C ILE A 100 0.99 12.24 18.34
N PHE A 101 0.53 13.14 19.21
CA PHE A 101 -0.87 13.56 19.24
C PHE A 101 -1.30 14.24 17.93
N SER A 102 -0.49 15.15 17.40
CA SER A 102 -0.73 15.84 16.13
C SER A 102 -0.68 14.91 14.91
N SER A 103 0.01 13.77 15.02
CA SER A 103 0.04 12.76 13.95
C SER A 103 -1.27 11.96 13.91
N LEU A 104 -1.96 11.81 15.04
CA LEU A 104 -3.22 11.05 15.16
C LEU A 104 -4.46 11.85 14.77
N CYS A 105 -4.45 13.17 14.95
CA CYS A 105 -5.60 14.03 14.67
C CYS A 105 -5.26 15.15 13.67
N GLN A 106 -6.15 15.40 12.70
CA GLN A 106 -6.06 16.57 11.83
C GLN A 106 -6.34 17.86 12.60
N LYS A 107 -7.28 17.80 13.54
CA LYS A 107 -7.70 18.94 14.35
C LYS A 107 -8.10 18.50 15.74
N ALA A 108 -7.70 19.28 16.74
CA ALA A 108 -8.19 19.17 18.10
C ALA A 108 -8.86 20.49 18.49
N THR A 109 -10.11 20.43 18.92
CA THR A 109 -10.88 21.61 19.31
C THR A 109 -11.37 21.43 20.75
N VAL A 110 -11.11 22.41 21.61
CA VAL A 110 -11.65 22.41 22.97
C VAL A 110 -13.01 23.09 22.93
N ARG A 111 -14.05 22.38 23.38
CA ARG A 111 -15.42 22.92 23.48
C ARG A 111 -15.93 22.70 24.91
N GLY A 112 -15.93 23.77 25.70
CA GLY A 112 -16.31 23.69 27.11
C GLY A 112 -15.31 22.86 27.91
N LYS A 113 -15.77 21.73 28.48
CA LYS A 113 -14.93 20.76 29.23
C LYS A 113 -14.52 19.55 28.39
N GLU A 114 -14.80 19.57 27.09
CA GLU A 114 -14.55 18.44 26.19
C GLU A 114 -13.47 18.79 25.16
N ILE A 115 -12.70 17.77 24.78
CA ILE A 115 -11.75 17.84 23.67
C ILE A 115 -12.34 17.03 22.52
N ILE A 116 -12.66 17.71 21.43
CA ILE A 116 -13.13 17.10 20.19
C ILE A 116 -11.92 16.86 19.29
N LEU A 117 -11.68 15.59 18.96
CA LEU A 117 -10.59 15.17 18.10
C LEU A 117 -11.12 14.73 16.74
N ASP A 118 -10.64 15.37 15.70
CA ASP A 118 -10.83 14.97 14.32
C ASP A 118 -9.69 14.01 13.95
N ILE A 119 -9.96 12.72 14.09
CA ILE A 119 -8.97 11.65 13.91
C ILE A 119 -8.68 11.49 12.41
N GLN A 120 -7.41 11.29 12.03
CA GLN A 120 -7.12 11.09 10.60
C GLN A 120 -7.83 9.83 10.07
N PRO A 121 -8.27 9.83 8.79
CA PRO A 121 -9.07 8.74 8.23
C PRO A 121 -8.49 7.33 8.42
N PRO A 122 -7.17 7.08 8.27
CA PRO A 122 -6.60 5.75 8.50
C PRO A 122 -6.80 5.26 9.95
N PHE A 123 -6.66 6.15 10.93
CA PHE A 123 -6.85 5.80 12.34
C PHE A 123 -8.33 5.69 12.71
N HIS A 124 -9.22 6.33 11.95
CA HIS A 124 -10.66 6.17 12.12
C HIS A 124 -11.09 4.73 11.81
N VAL A 125 -10.64 4.18 10.69
CA VAL A 125 -10.91 2.77 10.31
C VAL A 125 -10.39 1.81 11.39
N ILE A 126 -9.16 2.03 11.86
CA ILE A 126 -8.57 1.21 12.94
C ILE A 126 -9.44 1.28 14.21
N LYS A 127 -9.92 2.47 14.57
CA LYS A 127 -10.78 2.65 15.75
C LYS A 127 -12.12 1.93 15.58
N GLU A 128 -12.77 2.07 14.43
CA GLU A 128 -14.05 1.41 14.17
C GLU A 128 -13.92 -0.11 14.21
N SER A 129 -12.92 -0.68 13.53
CA SER A 129 -12.63 -2.12 13.58
C SER A 129 -12.31 -2.58 15.00
N LEU A 130 -11.56 -1.80 15.78
CA LEU A 130 -11.26 -2.12 17.18
C LEU A 130 -12.52 -2.12 18.05
N ASP A 131 -13.41 -1.14 17.86
CA ASP A 131 -14.67 -1.05 18.60
C ASP A 131 -15.61 -2.20 18.24
N GLU A 132 -15.64 -2.63 16.97
CA GLU A 132 -16.37 -3.81 16.53
C GLU A 132 -15.84 -5.10 17.17
N ILE A 133 -14.52 -5.30 17.16
CA ILE A 133 -13.86 -6.42 17.85
C ILE A 133 -14.21 -6.40 19.34
N LYS A 134 -14.09 -5.25 20.01
CA LYS A 134 -14.43 -5.12 21.44
C LYS A 134 -15.88 -5.45 21.73
N ARG A 135 -16.82 -5.07 20.86
CA ARG A 135 -18.24 -5.43 20.99
C ARG A 135 -18.46 -6.93 20.80
N LYS A 136 -17.77 -7.54 19.84
CA LYS A 136 -17.89 -8.97 19.53
C LYS A 136 -17.27 -9.85 20.62
N TYR A 137 -16.17 -9.41 21.23
CA TYR A 137 -15.34 -10.23 22.11
C TYR A 137 -15.26 -9.76 23.58
N ASN A 138 -16.09 -8.78 23.98
CA ASN A 138 -16.35 -8.34 25.35
C ASN A 138 -15.14 -8.49 26.30
N ALA A 139 -14.16 -7.58 26.20
CA ALA A 139 -12.84 -7.67 26.82
C ALA A 139 -12.80 -7.47 28.36
N THR A 140 -13.77 -8.00 29.10
CA THR A 140 -13.84 -7.91 30.58
C THR A 140 -13.41 -9.18 31.30
N GLU A 141 -13.31 -10.33 30.64
CA GLU A 141 -12.77 -11.54 31.27
C GLU A 141 -11.73 -12.24 30.38
N PRO A 142 -10.63 -12.77 30.94
CA PRO A 142 -9.61 -13.53 30.20
C PRO A 142 -10.10 -14.84 29.54
N GLY A 143 -11.41 -15.08 29.46
CA GLY A 143 -12.00 -16.37 29.11
C GLY A 143 -12.21 -16.63 27.61
N ASN A 144 -12.41 -15.62 26.76
CA ASN A 144 -12.85 -15.87 25.37
C ASN A 144 -11.78 -15.61 24.30
N ILE A 145 -10.50 -15.65 24.67
CA ILE A 145 -9.41 -15.65 23.67
C ILE A 145 -9.55 -16.89 22.78
N GLU A 146 -9.98 -18.04 23.30
CA GLU A 146 -10.16 -19.26 22.50
C GLU A 146 -11.25 -19.12 21.44
N GLU A 147 -12.38 -18.47 21.75
CA GLU A 147 -13.42 -18.14 20.76
C GLU A 147 -12.92 -17.15 19.72
N LEU A 148 -12.15 -16.14 20.13
CA LEU A 148 -11.52 -15.19 19.22
C LEU A 148 -10.52 -15.89 18.29
N LEU A 149 -9.70 -16.82 18.79
CA LEU A 149 -8.73 -17.58 17.99
C LEU A 149 -9.37 -18.66 17.10
N ALA A 150 -10.62 -19.02 17.38
CA ALA A 150 -11.42 -19.97 16.61
C ALA A 150 -12.31 -19.30 15.53
N ASP A 151 -12.40 -17.96 15.50
CA ASP A 151 -13.23 -17.24 14.52
C ASP A 151 -12.65 -17.31 13.09
N THR A 152 -13.23 -18.15 12.25
CA THR A 152 -12.79 -18.28 10.85
C THR A 152 -13.24 -17.15 9.94
N THR A 153 -14.01 -16.18 10.44
CA THR A 153 -14.57 -15.09 9.61
C THR A 153 -13.50 -14.08 9.19
N HIS A 154 -12.45 -13.89 10.00
CA HIS A 154 -11.34 -12.97 9.76
C HIS A 154 -9.98 -13.59 10.14
N PRO A 155 -9.52 -14.62 9.38
CA PRO A 155 -8.33 -15.38 9.73
C PRO A 155 -7.06 -14.52 9.78
N GLU A 156 -6.94 -13.53 8.91
CA GLU A 156 -5.84 -12.56 8.86
C GLU A 156 -5.71 -11.72 10.14
N LEU A 157 -6.85 -11.40 10.77
CA LEU A 157 -6.91 -10.57 11.97
C LEU A 157 -6.51 -11.39 13.20
N ILE A 158 -6.94 -12.67 13.25
CA ILE A 158 -6.50 -13.63 14.26
C ILE A 158 -5.00 -13.88 14.16
N GLU A 159 -4.47 -14.07 12.96
CA GLU A 159 -3.04 -14.26 12.76
C GLU A 159 -2.25 -13.04 13.27
N GLY A 160 -2.72 -11.83 12.96
CA GLY A 160 -2.16 -10.59 13.50
C GLY A 160 -2.19 -10.51 15.03
N ILE A 161 -3.31 -10.92 15.66
CA ILE A 161 -3.45 -10.95 17.13
C ILE A 161 -2.52 -12.01 17.76
N LYS A 162 -2.44 -13.22 17.18
CA LYS A 162 -1.52 -14.28 17.61
C LYS A 162 -0.06 -13.82 17.56
N LEU A 163 0.30 -13.00 16.58
CA LEU A 163 1.66 -12.47 16.43
C LEU A 163 2.00 -11.32 17.39
N THR A 164 1.01 -10.63 17.95
CA THR A 164 1.22 -9.35 18.65
C THR A 164 0.78 -9.32 20.11
N TRP A 165 -0.30 -10.00 20.48
CA TRP A 165 -0.87 -10.01 21.85
C TRP A 165 -0.51 -11.26 22.64
N LEU A 166 -0.40 -12.40 21.95
CA LEU A 166 0.07 -13.64 22.53
C LEU A 166 1.58 -13.68 22.26
N ALA A 167 2.39 -13.18 23.18
CA ALA A 167 3.84 -13.31 23.10
C ALA A 167 4.20 -14.76 22.72
N ARG A 168 5.10 -14.94 21.74
CA ARG A 168 5.64 -16.27 21.41
C ARG A 168 6.01 -16.96 22.71
N SER A 169 5.40 -18.11 22.98
CA SER A 169 5.71 -18.97 24.12
C SER A 169 7.13 -19.57 24.07
N ASP A 170 8.01 -19.06 23.21
CA ASP A 170 9.39 -19.50 23.02
C ASP A 170 10.34 -18.83 24.03
N SER A 171 9.85 -18.57 25.25
CA SER A 171 10.68 -18.20 26.40
C SER A 171 10.68 -19.35 27.40
N ASN A 172 11.28 -20.48 27.01
CA ASN A 172 11.78 -21.52 27.88
C ASN A 172 13.06 -22.10 27.26
#